data_AF-A0A9N7N0I2-F1
#
_entry.id   AF-A0A9N7N0I2-F1
#
_cell.length_a   1.000
_cell.length_b   1.000
_cell.length_c   1.000
_cell.angle_alpha   90.00
_cell.angle_beta   90.00
_cell.angle_gamma   90.00
#
_symmetry.space_group_name_H-M   'P 1'
#
loop_
_entity.id
_entity.type
_entity.pdbx_description
1 polymer ?
#
loop_
_entity_poly.entity_id
_entity_poly.type
_entity_poly.pdbx_seq_one_letter_code
_entity_poly.pdbx_strand_id
1 'polypeptide(L)'
;MELYRSNNFTGEKLREKNLSWVDIFEEIPIKVSNSALVNAFMTELEADTPVTQCDSERLQLSTSPFLERNVEFLIECMDDLSMEQQKFQFYYRNLSRHQAAQQAWLQKRRADNLARKNAGEEPLPEQDPSNPIFKPLPEPSRLESFLITNQIANYCNQINGVAGQSFSRLYLMKALNEN
;
A
#
# COMPACT_ATOMS: atom_id res chain seq x y z
N MET A 1 -10.58 1.55 11.90
CA MET A 1 -11.97 1.02 11.94
C MET A 1 -13.04 2.01 11.46
N GLU A 2 -13.07 3.28 11.91
CA GLU A 2 -14.13 4.23 11.49
C GLU A 2 -14.14 4.55 9.99
N LEU A 3 -12.97 4.73 9.36
CA LEU A 3 -12.87 5.00 7.92
C LEU A 3 -13.43 3.84 7.09
N TYR A 4 -13.11 2.60 7.49
CA TYR A 4 -13.64 1.39 6.87
C TYR A 4 -15.16 1.30 7.01
N ARG A 5 -15.73 1.65 8.17
CA ARG A 5 -17.19 1.73 8.35
C ARG A 5 -17.86 2.75 7.43
N SER A 6 -17.18 3.86 7.14
CA SER A 6 -17.69 4.89 6.23
C SER A 6 -17.40 4.65 4.75
N ASN A 7 -16.63 3.60 4.43
CA ASN A 7 -16.10 3.27 3.10
C ASN A 7 -15.54 4.47 2.32
N ASN A 8 -14.93 5.43 3.03
CA ASN A 8 -14.56 6.73 2.46
C ASN A 8 -13.04 6.92 2.54
N PHE A 9 -12.34 6.29 1.60
CA PHE A 9 -10.87 6.30 1.46
C PHE A 9 -10.41 7.32 0.41
N THR A 10 -10.91 8.55 0.50
CA THR A 10 -10.47 9.67 -0.34
C THR A 10 -9.14 10.23 0.15
N GLY A 11 -8.40 10.90 -0.75
CA GLY A 11 -7.10 11.49 -0.40
C GLY A 11 -7.19 12.51 0.72
N GLU A 12 -8.27 13.28 0.78
CA GLU A 12 -8.48 14.31 1.82
C GLU A 12 -8.65 13.69 3.19
N LYS A 13 -9.51 12.68 3.34
CA LYS A 13 -9.77 12.04 4.64
C LYS A 13 -8.59 11.26 5.18
N LEU A 14 -7.80 10.64 4.29
CA LEU A 14 -6.56 9.99 4.68
C LEU A 14 -5.52 10.99 5.18
N ARG A 15 -5.43 12.17 4.55
CA ARG A 15 -4.55 13.25 4.99
C ARG A 15 -5.01 13.88 6.30
N GLU A 16 -6.31 14.08 6.49
CA GLU A 16 -6.89 14.59 7.74
C GLU A 16 -6.60 13.66 8.92
N LYS A 17 -6.75 12.35 8.71
CA LYS A 17 -6.45 11.33 9.73
C LYS A 17 -4.97 10.94 9.79
N ASN A 18 -4.13 11.55 8.95
CA ASN A 18 -2.68 11.33 8.83
C ASN A 18 -2.31 9.84 8.75
N LEU A 19 -3.10 9.06 7.99
CA LEU A 19 -2.89 7.61 7.85
C LEU A 19 -1.99 7.31 6.66
N SER A 20 -0.94 6.53 6.90
CA SER A 20 -0.06 5.99 5.88
C SER A 20 -0.40 4.53 5.56
N TRP A 21 0.26 3.97 4.55
CA TRP A 21 0.17 2.54 4.21
C TRP A 21 0.72 1.63 5.32
N VAL A 22 1.60 2.16 6.17
CA VAL A 22 2.19 1.45 7.31
C VAL A 22 1.15 1.22 8.40
N ASP A 23 0.27 2.18 8.64
CA ASP A 23 -0.68 2.16 9.75
C ASP A 23 -1.94 1.32 9.47
N ILE A 24 -2.00 0.65 8.31
CA ILE A 24 -3.14 -0.17 7.90
C ILE A 24 -3.17 -1.50 8.65
N PHE A 25 -1.99 -2.06 8.90
CA PHE A 25 -1.83 -3.32 9.59
C PHE A 25 -1.04 -3.10 10.88
N GLU A 26 -1.46 -3.78 11.94
CA GLU A 26 -0.77 -3.81 13.22
C GLU A 26 -0.25 -5.24 13.42
N GLU A 27 1.07 -5.38 13.60
CA GLU A 27 1.68 -6.67 13.90
C GLU A 27 1.44 -7.03 15.37
N ILE A 28 0.78 -8.16 15.61
CA ILE A 28 0.53 -8.66 16.96
C ILE A 28 1.67 -9.61 17.35
N PRO A 29 2.47 -9.29 18.39
CA PRO A 29 3.58 -10.14 18.78
C PRO A 29 3.07 -11.45 19.39
N ILE A 30 3.57 -12.58 18.86
CA ILE A 30 3.25 -13.91 19.37
C ILE A 30 4.17 -14.22 20.55
N LYS A 31 3.59 -14.50 21.72
CA LYS A 31 4.31 -14.99 22.91
C LYS A 31 3.96 -16.45 23.15
N VAL A 32 4.97 -17.31 23.07
CA VAL A 32 4.83 -18.73 23.43
C VAL A 32 5.22 -18.90 24.89
N SER A 33 4.31 -19.41 25.70
CA SER A 33 4.54 -19.71 27.12
C SER A 33 4.22 -21.17 27.40
N ASN A 34 5.22 -21.92 27.88
CA ASN A 34 5.07 -23.31 28.25
C ASN A 34 4.88 -23.45 29.77
N SER A 35 4.08 -24.43 30.18
CA SER A 35 3.99 -24.80 31.60
C SER A 35 5.24 -25.58 32.02
N ALA A 36 5.50 -25.63 33.33
CA ALA A 36 6.66 -26.36 33.87
C ALA A 36 6.64 -27.86 33.47
N LEU A 37 5.45 -28.47 33.38
CA LEU A 37 5.29 -29.85 32.93
C LEU A 37 5.63 -30.03 31.45
N VAL A 38 5.22 -29.09 30.60
CA VAL A 38 5.58 -29.11 29.17
C VAL A 38 7.08 -28.97 29.01
N ASN A 39 7.74 -28.13 29.81
CA ASN A 39 9.21 -28.02 29.76
C ASN A 39 9.90 -29.31 30.20
N ALA A 40 9.46 -29.94 31.29
CA ALA A 40 10.02 -31.22 31.74
C ALA A 40 9.83 -32.33 30.69
N PHE A 41 8.65 -32.36 30.05
CA PHE A 41 8.36 -33.29 28.96
C PHE A 41 9.21 -33.02 27.71
N MET A 42 9.42 -31.74 27.34
CA MET A 42 10.31 -31.39 26.24
C MET A 42 11.76 -31.83 26.49
N THR A 43 12.25 -31.73 27.73
CA THR A 43 13.59 -32.22 28.10
C THR A 43 13.72 -33.73 27.96
N GLU A 44 12.65 -34.50 28.23
CA GLU A 44 12.65 -35.95 28.00
C GLU A 44 12.60 -36.31 26.51
N LEU A 45 11.99 -35.45 25.68
CA LEU A 45 11.89 -35.62 24.23
C LEU A 45 13.14 -35.17 23.45
N GLU A 46 14.06 -34.44 24.08
CA GLU A 46 15.29 -34.01 23.44
C GLU A 46 16.15 -35.23 23.05
N ALA A 47 16.55 -35.30 21.79
CA ALA A 47 17.39 -36.39 21.31
C ALA A 47 18.84 -36.22 21.82
N ASP A 48 19.50 -37.33 22.15
CA ASP A 48 20.93 -37.37 22.56
C ASP A 48 21.92 -36.92 21.46
N THR A 49 21.42 -36.57 20.28
CA THR A 49 22.24 -36.11 19.14
C THR A 49 22.48 -34.61 19.20
N PRO A 50 23.73 -34.13 19.07
CA PRO A 50 24.05 -32.71 19.12
C PRO A 50 23.56 -31.92 17.89
N VAL A 51 23.12 -32.61 16.83
CA VAL A 51 22.64 -32.01 15.58
C VAL A 51 21.29 -32.60 15.26
N THR A 52 20.27 -31.73 15.14
CA THR A 52 18.95 -32.15 14.70
C THR A 52 18.83 -32.03 13.18
N GLN A 53 17.83 -32.70 12.59
CA GLN A 53 17.51 -32.53 11.18
C GLN A 53 17.20 -31.06 10.84
N CYS A 54 16.50 -30.35 11.74
CA CYS A 54 16.22 -28.91 11.61
C CYS A 54 17.49 -28.06 11.50
N ASP A 55 18.56 -28.42 12.21
CA ASP A 55 19.83 -27.69 12.15
C ASP A 55 20.51 -27.88 10.79
N SER A 56 20.43 -29.08 10.22
CA SER A 56 20.90 -29.37 8.86
C SER A 56 20.10 -28.61 7.80
N GLU A 57 18.77 -28.53 7.97
CA GLU A 57 17.88 -27.77 7.06
C GLU A 57 18.18 -26.27 7.08
N ARG A 58 18.50 -25.69 8.25
CA ARG A 58 18.90 -24.28 8.38
C ARG A 58 20.21 -23.94 7.66
N LEU A 59 21.10 -24.91 7.49
CA LEU A 59 22.39 -24.73 6.80
C LEU A 59 22.31 -24.94 5.29
N GLN A 60 21.12 -25.27 4.74
CA GLN A 60 20.96 -25.43 3.30
C GLN A 60 21.23 -24.12 2.55
N LEU A 61 22.07 -24.19 1.53
CA LEU A 61 22.45 -23.08 0.66
C LEU A 61 21.47 -22.88 -0.52
N SER A 62 20.66 -23.89 -0.84
CA SER A 62 19.71 -23.86 -1.94
C SER A 62 18.44 -23.09 -1.57
N THR A 63 18.46 -21.76 -1.63
CA THR A 63 17.28 -20.90 -1.40
C THR A 63 16.53 -20.49 -2.69
N SER A 64 16.83 -21.13 -3.83
CA SER A 64 16.39 -20.67 -5.16
C SER A 64 14.87 -20.56 -5.34
N PRO A 65 14.05 -21.60 -5.03
CA PRO A 65 12.63 -21.57 -5.38
C PRO A 65 11.81 -20.55 -4.59
N PHE A 66 12.18 -20.31 -3.32
CA PHE A 66 11.49 -19.33 -2.47
C PHE A 66 11.78 -17.90 -2.93
N LEU A 67 13.03 -17.60 -3.26
CA LEU A 67 13.41 -16.26 -3.73
C LEU A 67 12.77 -15.95 -5.09
N GLU A 68 12.82 -16.90 -6.02
CA GLU A 68 12.22 -16.78 -7.34
C GLU A 68 10.73 -16.42 -7.24
N ARG A 69 9.98 -17.18 -6.43
CA ARG A 69 8.54 -16.96 -6.25
C ARG A 69 8.21 -15.65 -5.55
N ASN A 70 9.04 -15.21 -4.60
CA ASN A 70 8.87 -13.90 -3.97
C ASN A 70 9.10 -12.75 -4.96
N VAL A 71 10.07 -12.90 -5.86
CA VAL A 71 10.33 -11.91 -6.91
C VAL A 71 9.20 -11.92 -7.95
N GLU A 72 8.67 -13.09 -8.33
CA GLU A 72 7.48 -13.20 -9.18
C GLU A 72 6.30 -12.44 -8.59
N PHE A 73 5.94 -12.70 -7.32
CA PHE A 73 4.83 -12.00 -6.66
C PHE A 73 5.08 -10.50 -6.49
N LEU A 74 6.33 -10.10 -6.26
CA LEU A 74 6.69 -8.69 -6.21
C LEU A 74 6.44 -8.00 -7.56
N ILE A 75 6.79 -8.65 -8.67
CA ILE A 75 6.54 -8.14 -10.03
C ILE A 75 5.03 -7.99 -10.27
N GLU A 76 4.24 -9.01 -9.94
CA GLU A 76 2.77 -8.96 -10.05
C GLU A 76 2.18 -7.77 -9.26
N CYS A 77 2.62 -7.58 -8.01
CA CYS A 77 2.15 -6.46 -7.19
C CYS A 77 2.56 -5.10 -7.76
N MET A 78 3.73 -5.00 -8.39
CA MET A 78 4.16 -3.75 -9.04
C MET A 78 3.32 -3.41 -10.27
N ASP A 79 2.91 -4.42 -11.05
CA ASP A 79 2.01 -4.24 -12.18
C ASP A 79 0.60 -3.79 -11.71
N ASP A 80 0.08 -4.40 -10.65
CA ASP A 80 -1.19 -4.00 -10.03
C ASP A 80 -1.13 -2.55 -9.51
N LEU A 81 -0.02 -2.16 -8.86
CA LEU A 81 0.19 -0.78 -8.42
C LEU A 81 0.23 0.19 -9.60
N SER A 82 0.87 -0.19 -10.71
CA SER A 82 0.91 0.60 -11.94
C SER A 82 -0.49 0.79 -12.53
N MET A 83 -1.31 -0.26 -12.56
CA MET A 83 -2.72 -0.16 -12.99
C MET A 83 -3.53 0.78 -12.08
N GLU A 84 -3.36 0.69 -10.77
CA GLU A 84 -4.05 1.58 -9.83
C GLU A 84 -3.59 3.04 -10.02
N GLN A 85 -2.30 3.26 -10.23
CA GLN A 85 -1.76 4.58 -10.54
C GLN A 85 -2.35 5.18 -11.82
N GLN A 86 -2.59 4.37 -12.86
CA GLN A 86 -3.23 4.82 -14.10
C GLN A 86 -4.65 5.34 -13.86
N LYS A 87 -5.43 4.73 -12.95
CA LYS A 87 -6.77 5.21 -12.57
C LYS A 87 -6.70 6.63 -11.98
N PHE A 88 -5.74 6.88 -11.11
CA PHE A 88 -5.51 8.22 -10.55
C PHE A 88 -5.06 9.22 -11.62
N GLN A 89 -4.17 8.82 -12.54
CA GLN A 89 -3.74 9.68 -13.65
C GLN A 89 -4.92 10.08 -14.54
N PHE A 90 -5.83 9.14 -14.84
CA PHE A 90 -7.06 9.43 -15.58
C PHE A 90 -7.96 10.40 -14.81
N TYR A 91 -8.16 10.17 -13.51
CA TYR A 91 -8.92 11.07 -12.65
C TYR A 91 -8.35 12.50 -12.65
N TYR A 92 -7.04 12.68 -12.45
CA TYR A 92 -6.41 14.01 -12.45
C TYR A 92 -6.53 14.72 -13.80
N ARG A 93 -6.41 13.99 -14.92
CA ARG A 93 -6.63 14.57 -16.27
C ARG A 93 -8.06 15.07 -16.45
N ASN A 94 -9.05 14.30 -15.99
CA ASN A 94 -10.45 14.69 -16.07
C ASN A 94 -10.77 15.86 -15.11
N LEU A 95 -10.20 15.86 -13.90
CA LEU A 95 -10.33 16.93 -12.94
C LEU A 95 -9.78 18.25 -13.51
N SER A 96 -8.59 18.21 -14.12
CA SER A 96 -7.97 19.39 -14.76
C SER A 96 -8.86 19.96 -15.88
N ARG A 97 -9.41 19.10 -16.74
CA ARG A 97 -10.36 19.50 -17.80
C ARG A 97 -11.64 20.09 -17.22
N HIS A 98 -12.18 19.47 -16.18
CA HIS A 98 -13.39 19.93 -15.50
C HIS A 98 -13.19 21.31 -14.85
N GLN A 99 -12.08 21.50 -14.15
CA GLN A 99 -11.71 22.78 -13.55
C GLN A 99 -11.53 23.88 -14.61
N ALA A 100 -10.88 23.58 -15.74
CA ALA A 100 -10.73 24.52 -16.84
C ALA A 100 -12.08 24.91 -17.45
N ALA A 101 -12.98 23.95 -17.66
CA ALA A 101 -14.31 24.19 -18.20
C ALA A 101 -15.16 25.03 -17.22
N GLN A 102 -15.08 24.75 -15.91
CA GLN A 102 -15.75 25.51 -14.87
C GLN A 102 -15.24 26.97 -14.81
N GLN A 103 -13.92 27.18 -14.90
CA GLN A 103 -13.32 28.53 -14.94
C GLN A 103 -13.73 29.30 -16.19
N ALA A 104 -13.72 28.67 -17.37
CA ALA A 104 -14.18 29.29 -18.61
C ALA A 104 -15.66 29.68 -18.55
N TRP A 105 -16.51 28.81 -17.98
CA TRP A 105 -17.93 29.10 -17.76
C TRP A 105 -18.11 30.30 -16.81
N LEU A 106 -17.38 30.33 -15.68
CA LEU A 106 -17.43 31.44 -14.72
C LEU A 106 -16.94 32.76 -15.33
N GLN A 107 -15.87 32.73 -16.13
CA GLN A 107 -15.38 33.92 -16.83
C GLN A 107 -16.41 34.48 -17.81
N LYS A 108 -17.03 33.62 -18.63
CA LYS A 108 -18.11 34.02 -19.53
C LYS A 108 -19.30 34.59 -18.76
N ARG A 109 -19.70 33.94 -17.67
CA ARG A 109 -20.80 34.39 -16.81
C ARG A 109 -20.55 35.75 -16.19
N ARG A 110 -19.31 36.02 -15.74
CA ARG A 110 -18.91 37.33 -15.22
C ARG A 110 -18.95 38.42 -16.29
N ALA A 111 -18.51 38.11 -17.50
CA ALA A 111 -18.59 39.05 -18.62
C ALA A 111 -20.04 39.39 -18.98
N ASP A 112 -20.92 38.39 -19.05
CA ASP A 112 -22.35 38.57 -19.30
C ASP A 112 -23.03 39.37 -18.16
N ASN A 113 -22.70 39.07 -16.90
CA ASN A 113 -23.23 39.80 -15.73
C ASN A 113 -22.77 41.27 -15.70
N LEU A 114 -21.54 41.56 -16.13
CA LEU A 114 -21.06 42.95 -16.27
C LEU A 114 -21.84 43.71 -17.33
N ALA A 115 -22.14 43.07 -18.48
CA ALA A 115 -22.95 43.66 -19.53
C ALA A 115 -24.40 43.92 -19.08
N ARG A 116 -25.02 42.97 -18.36
CA ARG A 116 -26.37 43.13 -17.79
C ARG A 116 -26.45 44.23 -16.74
N LYS A 117 -25.45 44.34 -15.87
CA LYS A 117 -25.34 45.42 -14.88
C LYS A 117 -25.28 46.80 -15.55
N ASN A 118 -24.54 46.92 -16.64
CA ASN A 118 -24.47 48.17 -17.42
C ASN A 118 -25.79 48.49 -18.13
N ALA A 119 -26.58 47.47 -18.47
CA ALA A 119 -27.93 47.62 -19.05
C ALA A 119 -29.05 47.81 -18.00
N GLY A 120 -28.72 47.78 -16.70
CA GLY A 120 -29.69 47.93 -15.61
C GLY A 120 -30.50 46.67 -15.27
N GLU A 121 -30.11 45.49 -15.80
CA GLU A 121 -30.74 44.20 -15.49
C GLU A 121 -30.06 43.50 -14.29
N GLU A 122 -30.81 42.68 -13.56
CA GLU A 122 -30.27 41.90 -12.44
C GLU A 122 -29.24 40.84 -12.93
N PRO A 123 -28.12 40.65 -12.19
CA PRO A 123 -27.12 39.64 -12.54
C PRO A 123 -27.69 38.23 -12.49
N LEU A 124 -27.29 37.37 -13.43
CA LEU A 124 -27.66 35.97 -13.40
C LEU A 124 -26.84 35.22 -12.32
N PRO A 125 -27.41 34.17 -11.69
CA PRO A 125 -26.69 33.37 -10.69
C PRO A 125 -25.38 32.79 -11.25
N GLU A 126 -24.32 32.94 -10.47
CA GLU A 126 -22.95 32.48 -10.79
C GLU A 126 -22.72 31.01 -10.43
N GLN A 127 -23.63 30.38 -9.67
CA GLN A 127 -23.64 28.95 -9.44
C GLN A 127 -25.06 28.46 -9.61
N ASP A 128 -25.30 27.70 -10.68
CA ASP A 128 -26.52 26.94 -10.85
C ASP A 128 -26.22 25.50 -10.42
N PRO A 129 -26.73 25.03 -9.26
CA PRO A 129 -26.53 23.65 -8.80
C PRO A 129 -27.05 22.61 -9.79
N SER A 130 -27.94 23.01 -10.71
CA SER A 130 -28.51 22.14 -11.72
C SER A 130 -27.60 21.97 -12.95
N ASN A 131 -26.55 22.79 -13.10
CA ASN A 131 -25.62 22.69 -14.22
C ASN A 131 -24.59 21.56 -13.97
N PRO A 132 -24.49 20.55 -14.88
CA PRO A 132 -23.57 19.42 -14.74
C PRO A 132 -22.11 19.79 -14.52
N ILE A 133 -21.68 20.99 -14.93
CA ILE A 133 -20.30 21.48 -14.80
C ILE A 133 -19.87 21.78 -13.35
N PHE A 134 -20.82 21.79 -12.41
CA PHE A 134 -20.55 21.97 -10.98
C PHE A 134 -20.64 20.67 -10.19
N LYS A 135 -20.95 19.53 -10.83
CA LYS A 135 -20.98 18.23 -10.15
C LYS A 135 -19.55 17.75 -9.89
N PRO A 136 -19.19 17.45 -8.63
CA PRO A 136 -17.86 16.93 -8.32
C PRO A 136 -17.59 15.61 -9.04
N LEU A 137 -16.41 15.47 -9.64
CA LEU A 137 -15.98 14.18 -10.18
C LEU A 137 -15.67 13.23 -9.02
N PRO A 138 -16.18 11.98 -9.04
CA PRO A 138 -15.90 11.01 -7.99
C PRO A 138 -14.41 10.66 -7.97
N GLU A 139 -13.77 10.83 -6.81
CA GLU A 139 -12.36 10.43 -6.59
C GLU A 139 -12.27 8.89 -6.48
N PRO A 140 -11.29 8.24 -7.15
CA PRO A 140 -10.98 6.84 -6.90
C PRO A 140 -10.54 6.61 -5.43
N SER A 141 -10.88 5.43 -4.90
CA SER A 141 -10.46 5.02 -3.55
C SER A 141 -8.95 4.78 -3.52
N ARG A 142 -8.26 5.25 -2.47
CA ARG A 142 -6.82 5.01 -2.25
C ARG A 142 -6.51 3.72 -1.50
N LEU A 143 -7.53 3.01 -1.03
CA LEU A 143 -7.35 1.81 -0.20
C LEU A 143 -6.53 0.73 -0.91
N GLU A 144 -6.90 0.38 -2.14
CA GLU A 144 -6.22 -0.66 -2.92
C GLU A 144 -4.74 -0.33 -3.13
N SER A 145 -4.44 0.93 -3.50
CA SER A 145 -3.06 1.38 -3.65
C SER A 145 -2.25 1.22 -2.36
N PHE A 146 -2.83 1.51 -1.19
CA PHE A 146 -2.13 1.32 0.08
C PHE A 146 -1.95 -0.15 0.45
N LEU A 147 -2.94 -1.00 0.17
CA LEU A 147 -2.85 -2.45 0.39
C LEU A 147 -1.75 -3.09 -0.46
N ILE A 148 -1.70 -2.75 -1.76
CA ILE A 148 -0.67 -3.25 -2.68
C ILE A 148 0.71 -2.76 -2.24
N THR A 149 0.83 -1.49 -1.82
CA THR A 149 2.10 -0.94 -1.30
C THR A 149 2.59 -1.71 -0.07
N ASN A 150 1.68 -2.09 0.83
CA ASN A 150 2.04 -2.90 1.99
C ASN A 150 2.51 -4.31 1.60
N GLN A 151 1.85 -4.95 0.62
CA GLN A 151 2.28 -6.25 0.09
C GLN A 151 3.68 -6.18 -0.53
N ILE A 152 3.96 -5.14 -1.33
CA ILE A 152 5.30 -4.87 -1.89
C ILE A 152 6.34 -4.77 -0.77
N ALA A 153 6.05 -3.99 0.28
CA ALA A 153 6.96 -3.85 1.41
C ALA A 153 7.21 -5.19 2.13
N ASN A 154 6.18 -6.04 2.27
CA ASN A 154 6.31 -7.36 2.86
C ASN A 154 7.21 -8.27 2.01
N TYR A 155 7.01 -8.34 0.70
CA TYR A 155 7.88 -9.11 -0.20
C TYR A 155 9.33 -8.60 -0.16
N CYS A 156 9.55 -7.29 -0.14
CA CYS A 156 10.89 -6.73 0.05
C CYS A 156 11.53 -7.17 1.38
N ASN A 157 10.77 -7.17 2.48
CA ASN A 157 11.25 -7.64 3.78
C ASN A 157 11.61 -9.13 3.77
N GLN A 158 10.79 -9.98 3.12
CA GLN A 158 11.07 -11.41 2.98
C GLN A 158 12.31 -11.66 2.14
N ILE A 159 12.45 -10.98 1.00
CA ILE A 159 13.65 -11.07 0.13
C ILE A 159 14.89 -10.65 0.91
N ASN A 160 14.85 -9.52 1.63
CA ASN A 160 15.96 -9.05 2.45
C ASN A 160 16.30 -10.05 3.57
N GLY A 161 15.30 -10.63 4.22
CA GLY A 161 15.48 -11.64 5.26
C GLY A 161 16.19 -12.89 4.74
N VAL A 162 15.76 -13.40 3.58
CA VAL A 162 16.39 -14.55 2.93
C VAL A 162 17.80 -14.21 2.48
N ALA A 163 18.01 -13.09 1.80
CA ALA A 163 19.32 -12.68 1.34
C ALA A 163 20.32 -12.56 2.50
N GLY A 164 19.92 -11.92 3.61
CA GLY A 164 20.75 -11.80 4.81
C GLY A 164 21.11 -13.15 5.45
N GLN A 165 20.15 -14.07 5.53
CA GLN A 165 20.41 -15.43 6.01
C GLN A 165 21.31 -16.22 5.06
N SER A 166 21.09 -16.13 3.74
CA SER A 166 21.90 -16.81 2.74
C SER A 166 23.35 -16.33 2.74
N PHE A 167 23.59 -15.02 2.90
CA PHE A 167 24.94 -14.50 3.09
C PHE A 167 25.61 -15.08 4.33
N SER A 168 24.90 -15.11 5.46
CA SER A 168 25.42 -15.67 6.71
C SER A 168 25.83 -17.13 6.57
N ARG A 169 24.98 -17.95 5.92
CA ARG A 169 25.27 -19.37 5.63
C ARG A 169 26.47 -19.53 4.69
N LEU A 170 26.56 -18.69 3.66
CA LEU A 170 27.66 -18.75 2.68
C LEU A 170 29.00 -18.40 3.31
N TYR A 171 29.06 -17.38 4.19
CA TYR A 171 30.28 -17.05 4.93
C TYR A 171 30.68 -18.16 5.90
N LEU A 172 29.72 -18.77 6.60
CA LEU A 172 29.98 -19.89 7.52
C LEU A 172 30.54 -21.11 6.77
N MET A 173 29.94 -21.47 5.62
CA MET A 173 30.41 -22.56 4.78
C MET A 173 31.77 -22.27 4.16
N LYS A 174 32.04 -21.02 3.76
CA LYS A 174 33.36 -20.60 3.29
C LYS A 174 34.42 -20.81 4.38
N ALA A 175 34.17 -20.34 5.60
CA ALA A 175 35.10 -20.52 6.72
C ALA A 175 35.33 -22.00 7.07
N LEU A 176 34.29 -22.83 6.93
CA LEU A 176 34.42 -24.28 7.10
C LEU A 176 35.31 -24.92 6.02
N ASN A 177 35.20 -24.45 4.77
CA ASN A 177 35.96 -24.97 3.63
C ASN A 177 37.42 -24.46 3.57
N GLU A 178 37.74 -23.35 4.25
CA GLU A 178 39.09 -22.79 4.35
C GLU A 178 39.94 -23.43 5.47
N ASN A 179 39.35 -24.24 6.34
CA ASN A 179 40.03 -25.09 7.34
C ASN A 179 40.27 -26.50 6.80
#